data_AF-A0A953BSD6-F1
#
_entry.id   AF-A0A953BSD6-F1
#
_cell.length_a   1.000
_cell.length_b   1.000
_cell.length_c   1.000
_cell.angle_alpha   90.00
_cell.angle_beta   90.00
_cell.angle_gamma   90.00
#
_symmetry.space_group_name_H-M   'P 1'
#
loop_
_entity.id
_entity.type
_entity.pdbx_description
1 polymer ?
#
loop_
_entity_poly.entity_id
_entity_poly.type
_entity_poly.pdbx_seq_one_letter_code
_entity_poly.pdbx_strand_id
1 'polypeptide(L)'
;MPHVVVHAADGRELGRFDLADAAGAPRRIVIGRAADCDLRIAHSTVSRHHCALVRDDDGEWTAHDLGSTHGTWFDGQRAASARIAADSTIRIGPAILRFIGVAARSSPPAKGPPR
;
A
#
# COMPACT_ATOMS: atom_id res chain seq x y z
N MET A 1 -5.55 -1.34 16.40
CA MET A 1 -4.42 -0.63 15.79
C MET A 1 -4.34 -1.07 14.33
N PRO A 2 -4.43 -0.14 13.37
CA PRO A 2 -4.29 -0.51 11.96
C PRO A 2 -2.87 -1.04 11.72
N HIS A 3 -2.75 -2.11 10.96
CA HIS A 3 -1.49 -2.72 10.57
C HIS A 3 -1.60 -3.31 9.17
N VAL A 4 -0.49 -3.33 8.45
CA VAL A 4 -0.35 -3.99 7.15
C VAL A 4 0.32 -5.32 7.37
N VAL A 5 -0.28 -6.38 6.85
CA VAL A 5 0.36 -7.70 6.77
C VAL A 5 0.80 -7.90 5.33
N VAL A 6 2.08 -8.21 5.14
CA VAL A 6 2.61 -8.48 3.81
C VAL A 6 2.80 -9.96 3.63
N HIS A 7 2.20 -10.50 2.58
CA HIS A 7 2.38 -11.86 2.12
C HIS A 7 3.26 -11.87 0.86
N ALA A 8 4.18 -12.82 0.80
CA ALA A 8 4.92 -13.16 -0.39
C ALA A 8 4.06 -13.98 -1.36
N ALA A 9 4.62 -14.17 -2.56
CA ALA A 9 4.09 -14.99 -3.65
C ALA A 9 3.66 -16.40 -3.23
N ASP A 10 4.43 -16.97 -2.31
CA ASP A 10 4.30 -18.33 -1.79
C ASP A 10 3.31 -18.41 -0.61
N GLY A 11 2.62 -17.31 -0.30
CA GLY A 11 1.70 -17.19 0.83
C GLY A 11 2.39 -16.95 2.17
N ARG A 12 3.72 -16.91 2.23
CA ARG A 12 4.47 -16.65 3.46
C ARG A 12 4.26 -15.20 3.91
N GLU A 13 4.00 -14.99 5.19
CA GLU A 13 4.04 -13.64 5.77
C GLU A 13 5.49 -13.12 5.76
N LEU A 14 5.74 -12.05 5.01
CA LEU A 14 7.01 -11.32 4.98
C LEU A 14 7.19 -10.44 6.21
N GLY A 15 6.09 -9.96 6.79
CA GLY A 15 6.09 -9.21 8.02
C GLY A 15 4.82 -8.41 8.21
N ARG A 16 4.69 -7.87 9.42
CA ARG A 16 3.63 -6.97 9.84
C ARG A 16 4.19 -5.59 10.15
N PHE A 17 3.52 -4.56 9.63
CA PHE A 17 3.87 -3.16 9.85
C PHE A 17 2.71 -2.49 10.56
N ASP A 18 2.92 -2.09 11.82
CA ASP A 18 1.90 -1.34 12.55
C ASP A 18 1.84 0.10 12.02
N LEU A 19 0.67 0.47 11.53
CA LEU A 19 0.33 1.81 11.13
C LEU A 19 -0.17 2.52 12.37
N ALA A 20 0.75 2.93 13.24
CA ALA A 20 0.36 3.63 14.44
C ALA A 20 -0.41 4.92 14.06
N ASP A 21 -1.52 5.18 14.75
CA ASP A 21 -2.24 6.46 14.66
C ASP A 21 -1.57 7.58 15.46
N ALA A 22 -0.44 7.30 16.10
CA ALA A 22 0.26 8.24 16.97
C ALA A 22 0.82 9.44 16.18
N ALA A 23 0.84 10.62 16.81
CA ALA A 23 1.30 11.89 16.24
C ALA A 23 2.76 11.91 15.69
N GLY A 24 3.50 10.80 15.80
CA GLY A 24 4.83 10.59 15.23
C GLY A 24 4.94 9.45 14.21
N ALA A 25 3.82 8.86 13.77
CA ALA A 25 3.84 7.80 12.77
C ALA A 25 4.14 8.36 11.36
N PRO A 26 4.83 7.58 10.51
CA PRO A 26 5.16 8.01 9.15
C PRO A 26 3.88 8.25 8.35
N ARG A 27 3.70 9.49 7.87
CA ARG A 27 2.60 9.88 6.97
C ARG A 27 2.74 9.31 5.56
N ARG A 28 3.90 8.75 5.25
CA ARG A 28 4.21 8.13 3.97
C ARG A 28 5.04 6.89 4.19
N ILE A 29 4.65 5.79 3.55
CA ILE A 29 5.34 4.51 3.58
C ILE A 29 5.62 4.12 2.14
N VAL A 30 6.89 4.01 1.79
CA VAL A 30 7.32 3.62 0.44
C VAL A 30 7.59 2.12 0.41
N ILE A 31 7.01 1.47 -0.60
CA ILE A 31 7.11 0.04 -0.81
C ILE A 31 7.84 -0.22 -2.12
N GLY A 32 8.82 -1.10 -2.09
CA GLY A 32 9.59 -1.44 -3.29
C GLY A 32 10.75 -2.37 -2.99
N ARG A 33 11.57 -2.68 -4.00
CA ARG A 33 12.72 -3.59 -3.81
C ARG A 33 13.97 -2.92 -3.27
N ALA A 34 14.02 -1.59 -3.30
CA ALA A 34 15.19 -0.83 -2.89
C ALA A 34 15.36 -0.84 -1.35
N ALA A 35 16.58 -0.60 -0.89
CA ALA A 35 16.92 -0.67 0.53
C ALA A 35 16.46 0.57 1.32
N ASP A 36 16.14 1.66 0.63
CA ASP A 36 15.60 2.91 1.16
C ASP A 36 14.07 2.91 1.29
N CYS A 37 13.41 1.83 0.88
CA CYS A 37 11.97 1.67 1.07
C CYS A 37 11.66 1.23 2.50
N ASP A 38 10.62 1.81 3.11
CA ASP A 38 10.09 1.40 4.41
C ASP A 38 9.69 -0.08 4.41
N LEU A 39 9.12 -0.53 3.27
CA LEU A 39 8.75 -1.91 3.05
C LEU A 39 9.51 -2.48 1.86
N ARG A 40 10.54 -3.25 2.18
CA ARG A 40 11.39 -3.86 1.18
C ARG A 40 10.86 -5.22 0.72
N ILE A 41 10.47 -5.30 -0.55
CA ILE A 41 10.12 -6.55 -1.22
C ILE A 41 11.20 -6.88 -2.25
N ALA A 42 12.15 -7.73 -1.86
CA ALA A 42 13.28 -8.12 -2.69
C ALA A 42 12.87 -9.10 -3.80
N HIS A 43 12.13 -8.62 -4.79
CA HIS A 43 11.68 -9.40 -5.94
C HIS A 43 11.99 -8.68 -7.26
N SER A 44 12.34 -9.43 -8.30
CA SER A 44 12.76 -8.89 -9.61
C SER A 44 11.64 -8.11 -10.33
N THR A 45 10.39 -8.53 -10.15
CA THR A 45 9.22 -7.87 -10.74
C THR A 45 8.73 -6.63 -9.97
N VAL A 46 9.29 -6.38 -8.78
CA VAL A 46 8.98 -5.22 -7.97
C VAL A 46 9.96 -4.10 -8.29
N SER A 47 9.47 -2.94 -8.74
CA SER A 47 10.30 -1.75 -8.97
C SER A 47 10.99 -1.27 -7.68
N ARG A 48 12.11 -0.53 -7.84
CA ARG A 48 12.89 0.03 -6.71
C ARG A 48 12.00 0.79 -5.74
N HIS A 49 11.22 1.71 -6.28
CA HIS A 49 10.12 2.41 -5.63
C HIS A 49 8.87 2.02 -6.43
N HIS A 50 8.04 1.13 -5.89
CA HIS A 50 6.92 0.56 -6.64
C HIS A 50 5.64 1.33 -6.36
N CYS A 51 5.27 1.44 -5.09
CA CYS A 51 4.13 2.21 -4.65
C CYS A 51 4.44 2.89 -3.32
N ALA A 52 3.65 3.89 -2.97
CA ALA A 52 3.69 4.54 -1.67
C ALA A 52 2.29 4.62 -1.08
N LEU A 53 2.18 4.32 0.20
CA LEU A 53 1.01 4.61 1.01
C LEU A 53 1.19 6.00 1.60
N VAL A 54 0.21 6.87 1.43
CA VAL A 54 0.18 8.22 1.97
C VAL A 54 -1.04 8.33 2.87
N ARG A 55 -0.82 8.84 4.07
CA ARG A 55 -1.87 9.14 5.03
C ARG A 55 -2.14 10.63 5.01
N ASP A 56 -3.40 11.01 4.92
CA ASP A 56 -3.82 12.41 5.05
C ASP A 56 -3.97 12.83 6.53
N ASP A 57 -4.32 14.09 6.75
CA ASP A 57 -4.55 14.65 8.09
C ASP A 57 -5.84 14.12 8.75
N ASP A 58 -6.80 13.62 7.96
CA ASP A 58 -8.05 12.99 8.41
C ASP A 58 -7.85 11.52 8.83
N GLY A 59 -6.67 10.96 8.54
CA GLY A 59 -6.25 9.62 8.89
C GLY A 59 -6.59 8.56 7.84
N GLU A 60 -7.02 8.96 6.65
CA GLU A 60 -7.28 8.07 5.52
C GLU A 60 -5.98 7.71 4.80
N TRP A 61 -5.91 6.46 4.35
CA TRP A 61 -4.76 5.95 3.60
C TRP A 61 -5.08 5.89 2.12
N THR A 62 -4.20 6.45 1.29
CA THR A 62 -4.24 6.35 -0.17
C THR A 62 -2.93 5.74 -0.66
N ALA A 63 -3.05 4.74 -1.52
CA ALA A 63 -1.90 4.17 -2.18
C ALA A 63 -1.71 4.80 -3.55
N HIS A 64 -0.45 5.06 -3.91
CA HIS A 64 -0.04 5.64 -5.18
C HIS A 64 1.03 4.77 -5.82
N ASP A 65 0.83 4.39 -7.08
CA ASP A 65 1.85 3.78 -7.91
C ASP A 65 2.90 4.83 -8.29
N LEU A 66 4.18 4.50 -8.14
CA LEU A 66 5.30 5.41 -8.41
C LEU A 66 5.90 5.22 -9.82
N GLY A 67 5.11 4.72 -10.77
CA GLY A 67 5.60 4.35 -12.09
C GLY A 67 6.20 2.96 -12.12
N SER A 68 5.53 2.01 -11.47
CA SER A 68 6.02 0.64 -11.45
C SER A 68 5.97 -0.01 -12.83
N THR A 69 6.92 -0.91 -13.10
CA THR A 69 7.05 -1.53 -14.44
C THR A 69 5.88 -2.46 -14.75
N HIS A 70 5.40 -3.20 -13.76
CA HIS A 70 4.30 -4.16 -13.93
C HIS A 70 2.93 -3.56 -13.54
N GLY A 71 2.91 -2.36 -12.94
CA GLY A 71 1.72 -1.76 -12.34
C GLY A 71 1.43 -2.29 -10.93
N THR A 72 0.57 -1.54 -10.24
CA THR A 72 0.01 -1.93 -8.95
C THR A 72 -1.47 -2.33 -9.11
N TRP A 73 -1.88 -3.40 -8.43
CA TRP A 73 -3.28 -3.81 -8.37
C TRP A 73 -3.84 -3.52 -6.98
N PHE A 74 -4.99 -2.87 -6.93
CA PHE A 74 -5.75 -2.53 -5.74
C PHE A 74 -7.07 -3.27 -5.78
N ASP A 75 -7.33 -4.14 -4.81
CA ASP A 75 -8.55 -4.96 -4.73
C ASP A 75 -8.87 -5.71 -6.05
N GLY A 76 -7.81 -6.18 -6.73
CA GLY A 76 -7.88 -6.89 -8.01
C GLY A 76 -7.91 -5.99 -9.25
N GLN A 77 -8.03 -4.66 -9.10
CA GLN A 77 -8.06 -3.70 -10.21
C GLN A 77 -6.73 -2.95 -10.35
N ARG A 78 -6.19 -2.87 -11.56
CA ARG A 78 -4.96 -2.10 -11.82
C ARG A 78 -5.29 -0.61 -11.87
N ALA A 79 -4.70 0.18 -10.97
CA ALA A 79 -4.88 1.64 -10.95
C ALA A 79 -3.56 2.35 -10.62
N ALA A 80 -3.48 3.65 -10.92
CA ALA A 80 -2.34 4.49 -10.53
C ALA A 80 -2.44 4.95 -9.07
N SER A 81 -3.65 4.99 -8.51
CA SER A 81 -3.88 5.28 -7.11
C SER A 81 -5.22 4.72 -6.66
N ALA A 82 -5.32 4.30 -5.40
CA ALA A 82 -6.56 3.86 -4.80
C ALA A 82 -6.59 4.19 -3.32
N ARG A 83 -7.78 4.52 -2.81
CA ARG A 83 -8.03 4.63 -1.38
C ARG A 83 -7.95 3.24 -0.76
N ILE A 84 -7.27 3.13 0.38
CA ILE A 84 -7.08 1.89 1.11
C ILE A 84 -8.08 1.84 2.26
N ALA A 85 -8.99 0.88 2.17
CA ALA A 85 -10.00 0.61 3.18
C ALA A 85 -9.54 -0.47 4.16
N ALA A 86 -10.39 -0.71 5.14
CA ALA A 86 -10.27 -1.70 6.19
C ALA A 86 -10.47 -3.12 5.66
N ASP A 87 -9.43 -3.74 5.08
CA ASP A 87 -9.40 -5.06 4.38
C ASP A 87 -8.84 -4.98 2.95
N SER A 88 -8.57 -3.78 2.45
CA SER A 88 -8.04 -3.59 1.09
C SER A 88 -6.75 -4.35 0.87
N THR A 89 -6.62 -4.88 -0.34
CA THR A 89 -5.48 -5.69 -0.76
C THR A 89 -4.75 -5.02 -1.91
N ILE A 90 -3.44 -4.86 -1.75
CA ILE A 90 -2.55 -4.30 -2.76
C ILE A 90 -1.65 -5.42 -3.25
N ARG A 91 -1.68 -5.72 -4.54
CA ARG A 91 -0.75 -6.67 -5.16
C ARG A 91 0.28 -5.93 -5.98
N ILE A 92 1.55 -6.25 -5.74
CA ILE A 92 2.71 -5.71 -6.48
C ILE A 92 3.64 -6.84 -6.89
N GLY A 93 3.75 -7.07 -8.19
CA GLY A 93 4.38 -8.29 -8.68
C GLY A 93 3.69 -9.52 -8.06
N PRO A 94 4.43 -10.41 -7.37
CA PRO A 94 3.84 -11.55 -6.71
C PRO A 94 3.55 -11.33 -5.22
N ALA A 95 3.91 -10.18 -4.65
CA ALA A 95 3.61 -9.88 -3.25
C ALA A 95 2.20 -9.30 -3.09
N ILE A 96 1.56 -9.67 -1.98
CA ILE A 96 0.20 -9.26 -1.62
C ILE A 96 0.27 -8.57 -0.25
N LEU A 97 -0.01 -7.28 -0.21
CA LEU A 97 -0.13 -6.51 1.02
C LEU A 97 -1.60 -6.43 1.39
N ARG A 98 -1.95 -6.91 2.58
CA ARG A 98 -3.30 -6.85 3.11
C ARG A 98 -3.36 -5.84 4.24
N PHE A 99 -4.29 -4.91 4.12
CA PHE A 99 -4.49 -3.87 5.11
C PHE A 99 -5.49 -4.34 6.16
N ILE A 100 -5.10 -4.36 7.44
CA ILE A 100 -5.94 -4.82 8.55
C ILE A 100 -6.09 -3.68 9.55
N GLY A 101 -7.28 -3.08 9.64
CA GLY A 101 -7.51 -1.96 10.56
C GLY A 101 -8.86 -1.31 10.35
N VAL A 102 -9.23 -0.35 11.19
CA VAL A 102 -10.41 0.49 10.97
C VAL A 102 -9.96 1.66 10.09
N ALA A 103 -10.47 1.72 8.86
CA ALA A 103 -10.31 2.90 8.03
C ALA A 103 -10.96 4.08 8.77
N ALA A 104 -10.21 5.16 8.98
CA ALA A 104 -10.81 6.42 9.38
C ALA A 104 -11.94 6.74 8.38
N ARG A 105 -13.07 7.17 8.94
CA ARG A 105 -14.42 7.16 8.37
C ARG A 105 -14.44 7.40 6.84
N SER A 106 -15.10 6.49 6.16
CA SER A 106 -15.36 6.45 4.73
C SER A 106 -15.88 7.78 4.17
N SER A 107 -15.15 8.38 3.23
CA SER A 107 -15.72 9.16 2.13
C SER A 107 -15.54 8.37 0.82
N PRO A 108 -16.42 8.54 -0.18
CA PRO A 108 -16.38 7.73 -1.39
C PRO A 108 -15.06 7.94 -2.15
N PRO A 109 -14.60 6.97 -2.95
CA PRO A 109 -13.39 7.13 -3.74
C PRO A 109 -13.55 8.35 -4.65
N ALA A 110 -12.68 9.34 -4.49
CA ALA A 110 -12.53 10.40 -5.47
C ALA A 110 -12.12 9.72 -6.79
N LYS A 111 -13.11 9.59 -7.69
CA LYS A 111 -12.88 9.27 -9.09
C LYS A 111 -11.78 10.21 -9.59
N GLY A 112 -10.58 9.68 -9.80
CA GLY A 112 -9.61 10.37 -10.65
C GLY A 112 -10.28 10.59 -12.01
N PRO A 113 -10.20 11.80 -12.59
CA PRO A 113 -10.97 12.15 -13.76
C PRO A 113 -10.53 11.28 -14.94
N PRO A 114 -11.43 10.60 -15.67
CA PRO A 114 -11.10 10.19 -17.02
C PRO A 114 -11.14 11.42 -17.94
N ARG A 115 -9.93 11.79 -18.39
CA ARG A 115 -9.58 12.49 -19.63
C ARG A 115 -9.24 13.98 -19.56
#